data_AF-A0A2E6TRY3-F1
#
_entry.id   AF-A0A2E6TRY3-F1
#
_cell.length_a   1.000
_cell.length_b   1.000
_cell.length_c   1.000
_cell.angle_alpha   90.00
_cell.angle_beta   90.00
_cell.angle_gamma   90.00
#
_symmetry.space_group_name_H-M   'P 1'
#
loop_
_entity.id
_entity.type
_entity.pdbx_description
1 polymer ?
#
loop_
_entity_poly.entity_id
_entity_poly.type
_entity_poly.pdbx_seq_one_letter_code
_entity_poly.pdbx_strand_id
1 'polypeptide(L)'
;MKTMSLKMPAPMMAKLEAAARKRGRSKSEVVRDCLDQGLDAQFGPKGPSCADLAGDLIGSVEGPGDLSTNKKYLEDAILEDAKRERKNLR
;
A
#
# COMPACT_ATOMS: atom_id res chain seq x y z
N MET A 1 -4.18 -10.08 24.05
CA MET A 1 -4.61 -11.08 23.04
C MET A 1 -5.97 -11.62 23.44
N LYS A 2 -6.86 -11.89 22.49
CA LYS A 2 -8.10 -12.65 22.71
C LYS A 2 -7.86 -14.09 22.30
N THR A 3 -8.37 -15.05 23.06
CA THR A 3 -8.21 -16.48 22.76
C THR A 3 -9.44 -16.98 22.01
N MET A 4 -9.21 -17.78 20.97
CA MET A 4 -10.26 -18.49 20.25
C MET A 4 -9.88 -19.97 20.13
N SER A 5 -10.89 -20.83 20.11
CA SER A 5 -10.72 -22.27 19.87
C SER A 5 -11.22 -22.60 18.47
N LEU A 6 -10.38 -23.27 17.68
CA LEU A 6 -10.68 -23.67 16.30
C LEU A 6 -10.49 -25.18 16.15
N LYS A 7 -11.46 -25.84 15.51
CA LYS A 7 -11.31 -27.24 15.11
C LYS A 7 -10.40 -27.30 13.90
N MET A 8 -9.31 -28.05 14.00
CA MET A 8 -8.34 -28.19 12.92
C MET A 8 -8.13 -29.66 12.58
N PRO A 9 -8.20 -30.04 11.29
CA PRO A 9 -7.91 -31.41 10.88
C PRO A 9 -6.49 -31.83 11.27
N ALA A 10 -6.32 -33.08 11.69
CA ALA A 10 -5.01 -33.67 12.03
C ALA A 10 -3.89 -33.40 10.99
N PRO A 11 -4.12 -33.55 9.66
CA PRO A 11 -3.07 -33.26 8.68
C PRO A 11 -2.66 -31.78 8.65
N MET A 12 -3.60 -30.88 8.93
CA MET A 12 -3.30 -29.44 9.00
C MET A 12 -2.50 -29.11 10.25
N MET A 13 -2.81 -29.77 11.38
CA MET A 13 -2.05 -29.63 12.61
C MET A 13 -0.59 -30.06 12.42
N ALA A 14 -0.35 -31.20 11.78
CA ALA A 14 1.00 -31.69 11.48
C ALA A 14 1.82 -30.71 10.63
N LYS A 15 1.20 -30.11 9.60
CA LYS A 15 1.84 -29.08 8.77
C LYS A 15 2.22 -27.83 9.59
N LEU A 16 1.33 -27.39 10.47
CA LEU A 16 1.61 -26.24 11.34
C LEU A 16 2.76 -26.52 12.30
N GLU A 17 2.85 -27.72 12.87
CA GLU A 17 3.97 -28.10 13.74
C GLU A 17 5.30 -28.14 12.99
N ALA A 18 5.31 -28.68 11.77
CA ALA A 18 6.51 -28.68 10.93
C ALA A 18 6.95 -27.24 10.59
N ALA A 19 6.00 -26.36 10.25
CA ALA A 19 6.27 -24.95 9.98
C ALA A 19 6.82 -24.21 11.21
N ALA A 20 6.23 -24.43 12.38
CA ALA A 20 6.68 -23.87 13.65
C ALA A 20 8.12 -24.29 13.98
N ARG A 21 8.43 -25.59 13.86
CA ARG A 21 9.78 -26.13 14.06
C ARG A 21 10.78 -25.54 13.07
N LYS A 22 10.43 -25.48 11.78
CA LYS A 22 11.30 -24.93 10.74
C LYS A 22 11.60 -23.44 10.95
N ARG A 23 10.64 -22.68 11.46
CA ARG A 23 10.77 -21.23 11.71
C ARG A 23 11.31 -20.89 13.11
N GLY A 24 11.45 -21.86 14.00
CA GLY A 24 11.83 -21.62 15.40
C GLY A 24 10.79 -20.80 16.19
N ARG A 25 9.51 -20.84 15.78
CA ARG A 25 8.41 -20.03 16.33
C ARG A 25 7.35 -20.90 16.98
N SER A 26 6.52 -20.30 17.83
CA SER A 26 5.38 -21.02 18.43
C SER A 26 4.28 -21.30 17.40
N LYS A 27 3.47 -22.35 17.59
CA LYS A 27 2.34 -22.67 16.70
C LYS A 27 1.38 -21.48 16.58
N SER A 28 1.09 -20.82 17.70
CA SER A 28 0.19 -19.66 17.75
C SER A 28 0.75 -18.43 17.05
N GLU A 29 2.07 -18.27 16.99
CA GLU A 29 2.73 -17.20 16.24
C GLU A 29 2.64 -17.45 14.74
N VAL A 30 2.92 -18.68 14.31
CA VAL A 30 2.75 -19.05 12.89
C VAL A 30 1.29 -18.90 12.44
N VAL A 31 0.32 -19.25 13.29
CA VAL A 31 -1.11 -19.05 12.96
C VAL A 31 -1.46 -17.57 12.83
N ARG A 32 -0.99 -16.72 13.75
CA ARG A 32 -1.22 -15.27 13.67
C ARG A 32 -0.60 -14.68 12.42
N ASP A 33 0.66 -14.98 12.13
CA ASP A 33 1.34 -14.50 10.91
C ASP A 33 0.58 -14.89 9.63
N CYS A 34 0.08 -16.13 9.57
CA CYS A 34 -0.70 -16.59 8.42
C CYS A 34 -2.08 -15.92 8.33
N LEU A 35 -2.74 -15.65 9.46
CA LEU A 35 -4.00 -14.92 9.48
C LEU A 35 -3.80 -13.48 9.07
N ASP A 36 -2.78 -12.80 9.59
CA ASP A 36 -2.47 -11.41 9.22
C ASP A 36 -2.19 -11.30 7.72
N GLN A 37 -1.33 -12.17 7.17
CA GLN A 37 -1.05 -12.19 5.73
C GLN A 37 -2.29 -12.48 4.88
N GLY A 38 -3.14 -13.42 5.31
CA GLY A 38 -4.36 -13.77 4.57
C GLY A 38 -5.40 -12.66 4.61
N LEU A 39 -5.59 -12.04 5.77
CA LEU A 39 -6.55 -10.95 5.97
C LEU A 39 -6.07 -9.67 5.30
N ASP A 40 -4.79 -9.34 5.36
CA ASP A 40 -4.22 -8.17 4.66
C ASP A 40 -4.29 -8.35 3.15
N ALA A 41 -4.02 -9.55 2.63
CA ALA A 41 -4.14 -9.82 1.21
C ALA A 41 -5.58 -9.74 0.68
N GLN A 42 -6.57 -10.12 1.50
CA GLN A 42 -7.97 -10.21 1.07
C GLN A 42 -8.82 -8.98 1.42
N PHE A 43 -8.53 -8.35 2.56
CA PHE A 43 -9.30 -7.27 3.16
C PHE A 43 -8.45 -6.08 3.62
N GLY A 44 -7.11 -6.17 3.48
CA GLY A 44 -6.23 -5.06 3.77
C GLY A 44 -6.47 -3.89 2.82
N PRO A 45 -6.01 -2.68 3.19
CA PRO A 45 -6.06 -1.53 2.30
C PRO A 45 -5.34 -1.89 0.99
N LYS A 46 -6.00 -1.62 -0.15
CA LYS A 46 -5.47 -1.89 -1.50
C LYS A 46 -4.27 -0.98 -1.79
N GLY A 47 -3.13 -1.27 -1.18
CA GLY A 47 -1.95 -0.41 -1.25
C GLY A 47 -2.24 1.04 -0.80
N PRO A 48 -1.22 1.91 -0.86
CA PRO A 48 -1.44 3.34 -0.72
C PRO A 48 -2.22 3.85 -1.94
N SER A 49 -3.24 4.68 -1.71
CA SER A 49 -3.91 5.41 -2.78
C SER A 49 -2.96 6.44 -3.40
N CYS A 50 -3.31 6.95 -4.59
CA CYS A 50 -2.55 8.06 -5.19
C CYS A 50 -2.43 9.27 -4.23
N ALA A 51 -3.44 9.49 -3.38
CA ALA A 51 -3.41 10.55 -2.38
C ALA A 51 -2.41 10.24 -1.25
N ASP A 52 -2.38 8.99 -0.77
CA ASP A 52 -1.42 8.56 0.26
C ASP A 52 0.03 8.66 -0.23
N LEU A 53 0.25 8.40 -1.52
CA LEU A 53 1.57 8.51 -2.16
C LEU A 53 2.00 9.96 -2.43
N ALA A 54 1.06 10.90 -2.54
CA ALA A 54 1.35 12.30 -2.88
C ALA A 54 1.35 13.23 -1.66
N GLY A 55 1.19 12.69 -0.44
CA GLY A 55 1.10 13.49 0.78
C GLY A 55 2.36 14.31 1.08
N ASP A 56 3.53 13.79 0.71
CA ASP A 56 4.83 14.48 0.80
C ASP A 56 5.01 15.58 -0.25
N LEU A 57 4.23 15.55 -1.33
CA LEU A 57 4.25 16.56 -2.39
C LEU A 57 3.42 17.80 -2.03
N ILE A 58 2.59 17.74 -0.99
CA ILE A 58 1.77 18.88 -0.54
C ILE A 58 2.68 20.02 -0.10
N GLY A 59 2.58 21.16 -0.79
CA GLY A 59 3.40 22.35 -0.51
C GLY A 59 4.83 22.29 -1.06
N SER A 60 5.19 21.25 -1.83
CA SER A 60 6.49 21.15 -2.52
C SER A 60 6.63 22.12 -3.70
N VAL A 61 5.52 22.69 -4.16
CA VAL A 61 5.46 23.59 -5.32
C VAL A 61 4.64 24.83 -4.98
N GLU A 62 5.09 25.98 -5.48
CA GLU A 62 4.30 27.22 -5.48
C GLU A 62 3.41 27.24 -6.72
N GLY A 63 2.15 27.65 -6.54
CA GLY A 63 1.19 27.74 -7.63
C GLY A 63 -0.01 28.61 -7.30
N PRO A 64 -0.89 28.88 -8.28
CA PRO A 64 -2.13 29.61 -8.07
C PRO A 64 -2.99 28.92 -7.01
N GLY A 65 -3.72 29.69 -6.20
CA GLY A 65 -4.55 29.16 -5.11
C GLY A 65 -5.71 28.25 -5.54
N ASP A 66 -6.03 28.19 -6.84
CA ASP A 66 -7.06 27.32 -7.40
C ASP A 66 -6.52 26.56 -8.63
N LEU A 67 -6.02 25.34 -8.40
CA LEU A 67 -5.61 24.42 -9.46
C LEU A 67 -6.70 23.41 -9.84
N SER A 68 -7.76 23.28 -9.05
CA SER A 68 -8.79 22.25 -9.20
C SER A 68 -10.02 22.71 -9.98
N THR A 69 -10.35 24.00 -9.93
CA THR A 69 -11.64 24.52 -10.42
C THR A 69 -11.49 25.35 -11.70
N ASN A 70 -10.39 26.09 -11.84
CA ASN A 70 -10.12 26.89 -13.03
C ASN A 70 -9.21 26.15 -14.03
N LYS A 71 -9.84 25.48 -15.00
CA LYS A 71 -9.18 24.69 -16.04
C LYS A 71 -8.09 25.44 -16.83
N LYS A 72 -8.17 26.77 -16.94
CA LYS A 72 -7.17 27.57 -17.67
C LYS A 72 -5.76 27.42 -17.08
N TYR A 73 -5.63 27.34 -15.76
CA TYR A 73 -4.31 27.19 -15.14
C TYR A 73 -3.66 25.84 -15.47
N LEU A 74 -4.46 24.78 -15.59
CA LEU A 74 -3.96 23.48 -16.05
C LEU A 74 -3.53 23.54 -17.53
N GLU A 75 -4.34 24.17 -18.38
CA GLU A 75 -4.03 24.33 -19.80
C GLU A 75 -2.75 25.15 -20.02
N ASP A 76 -2.58 26.25 -19.30
CA ASP A 76 -1.39 27.10 -19.34
C ASP A 76 -0.15 26.32 -18.87
N ALA A 77 -0.25 25.57 -17.77
CA ALA A 77 0.86 24.75 -17.25
C ALA A 77 1.30 23.66 -18.25
N ILE A 78 0.35 22.98 -18.91
CA ILE A 78 0.65 21.97 -19.94
C ILE A 78 1.38 22.62 -21.13
N LEU A 79 0.93 23.81 -21.56
CA LEU A 79 1.56 24.54 -22.67
C LEU A 79 2.96 25.02 -22.32
N GLU A 80 3.20 25.46 -21.09
CA GLU A 80 4.53 25.86 -20.63
C GLU A 80 5.50 24.68 -20.54
N ASP A 81 5.06 23.54 -20.01
CA ASP A 81 5.89 22.34 -19.90
C ASP A 81 6.30 21.80 -21.28
N ALA A 82 5.36 21.73 -22.22
CA ALA A 82 5.64 21.35 -23.61
C ALA A 82 6.67 22.27 -24.31
N LYS A 83 6.68 23.57 -23.98
CA LYS A 83 7.70 24.50 -24.47
C LYS A 83 9.07 24.22 -23.84
N ARG A 84 9.09 23.84 -22.56
CA ARG A 84 10.30 23.54 -21.79
C ARG A 84 10.99 22.30 -22.31
N GLU A 85 10.25 21.21 -22.54
CA GLU A 85 10.78 19.99 -23.15
C GLU A 85 11.39 20.26 -24.53
N ARG A 86 10.69 21.03 -25.37
CA ARG A 86 11.15 21.38 -26.72
C ARG A 86 12.42 22.23 -26.73
N LYS A 87 12.63 23.04 -25.68
CA LYS A 87 13.85 23.84 -25.48
C LYS A 87 15.04 22.98 -25.04
N ASN A 88 14.81 21.95 -24.22
CA ASN A 88 15.86 21.05 -23.73
C ASN A 88 16.34 20.03 -24.79
N LEU A 89 15.59 19.88 -25.89
CA LEU A 89 15.91 19.01 -27.04
C LEU A 89 16.74 19.70 -28.14
N ARG A 90 17.10 20.99 -27.97
CA ARG A 90 17.93 21.77 -28.89
C ARG A 90 19.25 22.14 -28.24
#